data_AF-A0A355A8F8-F1
#
_entry.id   AF-A0A355A8F8-F1
#
_cell.length_a   1.000
_cell.length_b   1.000
_cell.length_c   1.000
_cell.angle_alpha   90.00
_cell.angle_beta   90.00
_cell.angle_gamma   90.00
#
_symmetry.space_group_name_H-M   'P 1'
#
loop_
_entity.id
_entity.type
_entity.pdbx_description
1 polymer ?
#
loop_
_entity_poly.entity_id
_entity_poly.type
_entity_poly.pdbx_seq_one_letter_code
_entity_poly.pdbx_strand_id
1 'polypeptide(L)'
;MLSGEGYQGGRLFLVGDLKQSIYRFRGAEVEIMTKLAETYPNAHGQVLVLDQNYRTKPQVAAVINEVCHTIFATEDFPYHPLLPVESTPASLGGAGAEILLAADHEPMMLAARLKNMVATTPIAAPNSS
;
A
#
# COMPACT_ATOMS: atom_id res chain seq x y z
N MET A 1 -2.54 14.08 20.73
CA MET A 1 -1.13 14.43 20.96
C MET A 1 -0.92 14.43 22.47
N LEU A 2 -0.20 13.43 23.00
CA LEU A 2 0.00 13.30 24.45
C LEU A 2 1.22 14.14 24.85
N SER A 3 0.98 15.31 25.41
CA SER A 3 1.99 16.08 26.13
C SER A 3 1.68 15.98 27.62
N GLY A 4 2.55 15.29 28.37
CA GLY A 4 2.51 15.31 29.84
C GLY A 4 2.84 16.70 30.38
N GLU A 5 2.30 17.04 31.55
CA GLU A 5 2.48 18.35 32.17
C GLU A 5 3.97 18.64 32.45
N GLY A 6 4.47 19.77 31.93
CA GLY A 6 5.80 20.30 32.22
C GLY A 6 6.69 20.70 31.03
N TYR A 7 6.23 20.64 29.78
CA TYR A 7 7.11 20.84 28.61
C TYR A 7 6.81 22.14 27.83
N GLN A 8 7.81 23.03 27.73
CA GLN A 8 7.73 24.38 27.15
C GLN A 8 8.07 24.45 25.65
N GLY A 9 8.12 23.32 24.94
CA GLY A 9 8.45 23.25 23.50
C GLY A 9 7.44 22.40 22.72
N GLY A 10 6.96 22.89 21.57
CA GLY A 10 6.07 22.11 20.71
C GLY A 10 6.77 20.85 20.17
N ARG A 11 6.06 19.71 20.15
CA ARG A 11 6.53 18.48 19.47
C ARG A 11 5.78 18.36 18.15
N LEU A 12 6.45 18.15 17.03
CA LEU A 12 5.78 17.86 15.76
C LEU A 12 5.90 16.37 15.49
N PHE A 13 4.78 15.70 15.23
CA PHE A 13 4.73 14.33 14.76
C PHE A 13 3.88 14.28 13.50
N LEU A 14 4.51 14.02 12.37
CA LEU A 14 3.88 13.97 11.06
C LEU A 14 3.93 12.53 10.54
N VAL A 15 2.80 12.06 10.00
CA VAL A 15 2.68 10.75 9.35
C VAL A 15 1.96 10.95 8.03
N GLY A 16 2.44 10.29 6.98
CA GLY A 16 1.79 10.29 5.68
C GLY A 16 2.53 9.38 4.71
N ASP A 17 1.93 9.20 3.53
CA ASP A 17 2.53 8.47 2.42
C ASP A 17 2.40 9.32 1.15
N LEU A 18 3.54 9.76 0.60
CA LEU A 18 3.58 10.57 -0.63
C LEU A 18 2.92 9.83 -1.80
N LYS A 19 3.05 8.50 -1.83
CA LYS A 19 2.44 7.62 -2.86
C LYS A 19 0.91 7.65 -2.84
N GLN A 20 0.30 8.09 -1.73
CA GLN A 20 -1.15 8.16 -1.53
C GLN A 20 -1.68 9.60 -1.61
N SER A 21 -0.88 10.56 -2.06
CA SER A 21 -1.32 11.94 -2.25
C SER A 21 -2.21 12.09 -3.48
N ILE A 22 -3.52 11.87 -3.30
CA ILE A 22 -4.53 11.94 -4.38
C ILE A 22 -5.32 13.26 -4.39
N TYR A 23 -4.99 14.20 -3.50
CA TYR A 23 -5.74 15.46 -3.31
C TYR A 23 -5.01 16.70 -3.84
N ARG A 24 -4.12 16.56 -4.83
CA ARG A 24 -3.41 17.71 -5.45
C ARG A 24 -4.37 18.81 -5.93
N PHE A 25 -5.55 18.43 -6.44
CA PHE A 25 -6.60 19.36 -6.86
C PHE A 25 -7.21 20.21 -5.73
N ARG A 26 -6.95 19.86 -4.46
CA ARG A 26 -7.37 20.62 -3.27
C ARG A 26 -6.19 21.31 -2.56
N GLY A 27 -5.05 21.41 -3.23
CA GLY A 27 -3.85 22.05 -2.68
C GLY A 27 -3.01 21.13 -1.79
N ALA A 28 -3.13 19.80 -1.91
CA ALA A 28 -2.16 18.91 -1.27
C ALA A 28 -0.82 19.04 -1.99
N GLU A 29 0.15 19.67 -1.34
CA GLU A 29 1.53 19.85 -1.82
C GLU A 29 2.42 18.74 -1.25
N VAL A 30 2.82 17.81 -2.11
CA VAL A 30 3.74 16.71 -1.79
C VAL A 30 5.12 17.29 -1.41
N GLU A 31 5.47 18.45 -1.98
CA GLU A 31 6.75 19.11 -1.72
C GLU A 31 6.93 19.51 -0.25
N ILE A 32 5.85 19.82 0.47
CA ILE A 32 5.93 20.19 1.90
C ILE A 32 6.47 19.02 2.71
N MET A 33 5.94 17.82 2.49
CA MET A 33 6.35 16.64 3.25
C MET A 33 7.76 16.18 2.86
N THR A 34 8.15 16.30 1.58
CA THR A 34 9.54 16.07 1.13
C THR A 34 10.52 17.04 1.80
N LYS A 35 10.23 18.35 1.76
CA LYS A 35 11.07 19.38 2.41
C LYS A 35 11.20 19.17 3.92
N LEU A 36 10.11 18.78 4.58
CA LEU A 36 10.14 18.47 6.01
C LEU A 36 11.04 17.26 6.28
N ALA A 37 10.93 16.19 5.48
CA ALA A 37 11.79 15.02 5.61
C ALA A 37 13.29 15.33 5.40
N GLU A 38 13.61 16.26 4.51
CA GLU A 38 15.00 16.71 4.27
C GLU A 38 15.54 17.62 5.39
N THR A 39 14.70 18.49 5.94
CA THR A 39 15.13 19.54 6.87
C THR A 39 15.17 19.05 8.33
N TYR A 40 14.24 18.18 8.73
CA TYR A 40 14.09 17.75 10.13
C TYR A 40 15.28 17.01 10.73
N PRO A 41 16.02 16.14 10.00
CA PRO A 41 17.22 15.50 10.54
C PRO A 41 18.25 16.50 11.08
N ASN A 42 18.34 17.68 10.46
CA ASN A 42 19.27 18.75 10.87
C ASN A 42 18.76 19.58 12.05
N ALA A 43 17.47 19.45 12.41
CA ALA A 43 16.79 20.22 13.45
C ALA A 43 16.50 19.37 14.71
N HIS A 44 17.32 18.36 14.99
CA HIS A 44 17.12 17.38 16.07
C HIS A 44 15.87 16.49 15.90
N GLY A 45 15.34 16.37 14.69
CA GLY A 45 14.25 15.46 14.34
C GLY A 45 14.74 14.13 13.78
N GLN A 46 13.80 13.19 13.61
CA GLN A 46 14.07 11.89 12.98
C GLN A 46 12.98 11.60 11.94
N VAL A 47 13.40 11.06 10.80
CA VAL A 47 12.50 10.47 9.79
C VAL A 47 12.55 8.96 9.93
N LEU A 48 11.39 8.33 9.99
CA LEU A 48 11.25 6.87 10.08
C LEU A 48 10.49 6.37 8.85
N VAL A 49 11.09 5.43 8.11
CA VAL A 49 10.42 4.73 7.03
C VAL A 49 9.74 3.49 7.60
N LEU A 50 8.43 3.36 7.36
CA LEU A 50 7.61 2.22 7.78
C LEU A 50 7.17 1.45 6.53
N ASP A 51 8.03 0.56 6.04
CA ASP A 51 7.83 -0.22 4.80
C ASP A 51 7.16 -1.59 5.04
N GLN A 52 7.12 -2.05 6.29
CA GLN A 52 6.44 -3.28 6.68
C GLN A 52 4.92 -3.18 6.49
N ASN A 53 4.37 -4.06 5.65
CA ASN A 53 2.96 -4.14 5.33
C ASN A 53 2.31 -5.33 6.04
N TYR A 54 1.40 -5.04 6.96
CA TYR A 54 0.69 -6.04 7.76
C TYR A 54 -0.67 -6.42 7.19
N ARG A 55 -1.10 -5.77 6.09
CA ARG A 55 -2.47 -5.87 5.55
C ARG A 55 -2.56 -6.69 4.27
N THR A 56 -1.47 -6.71 3.49
CA THR A 56 -1.47 -7.17 2.10
C THR A 56 -0.80 -8.52 2.01
N LYS A 57 -1.39 -9.44 1.23
CA LYS A 57 -0.77 -10.74 0.93
C LYS A 57 0.48 -10.55 0.06
N PRO A 58 1.51 -11.42 0.19
CA PRO A 58 2.73 -11.34 -0.61
C PRO A 58 2.51 -11.21 -2.11
N GLN A 59 1.58 -11.98 -2.66
CA GLN A 59 1.29 -12.01 -4.09
C GLN A 59 0.69 -10.69 -4.60
N VAL A 60 -0.15 -10.03 -3.80
CA VAL A 60 -0.76 -8.74 -4.16
C VAL A 60 0.28 -7.62 -4.05
N ALA A 61 1.08 -7.63 -2.99
CA ALA A 61 2.15 -6.65 -2.80
C ALA A 61 3.20 -6.73 -3.92
N ALA A 62 3.52 -7.93 -4.40
CA ALA A 62 4.44 -8.11 -5.52
C ALA A 62 3.96 -7.38 -6.79
N VAL A 63 2.68 -7.57 -7.18
CA VAL A 63 2.09 -6.89 -8.34
C VAL A 63 2.09 -5.36 -8.15
N ILE A 64 1.71 -4.89 -6.96
CA ILE A 64 1.72 -3.45 -6.65
C ILE A 64 3.14 -2.90 -6.77
N ASN A 65 4.14 -3.58 -6.20
CA ASN A 65 5.52 -3.13 -6.23
C ASN A 65 6.06 -3.06 -7.66
N GLU A 66 5.75 -4.04 -8.51
CA GLU A 66 6.17 -4.06 -9.92
C GLU A 66 5.58 -2.88 -10.71
N VAL A 67 4.28 -2.68 -10.61
CA VAL A 67 3.57 -1.60 -11.32
C VAL A 67 4.01 -0.23 -10.80
N CYS A 68 3.98 -0.04 -9.48
CA CYS A 68 4.27 1.25 -8.86
C CYS A 68 5.75 1.64 -8.99
N HIS A 69 6.70 0.70 -8.90
CA HIS A 69 8.11 1.01 -9.13
C HIS A 69 8.33 1.72 -10.47
N THR A 70 7.63 1.27 -11.52
CA THR A 70 7.69 1.90 -12.84
C THR A 70 6.99 3.26 -12.87
N ILE A 71 5.78 3.35 -12.30
CA ILE A 71 4.98 4.59 -12.31
C ILE A 71 5.67 5.73 -11.55
N PHE A 72 6.29 5.43 -10.41
CA PHE A 72 6.94 6.43 -9.56
C PHE A 72 8.40 6.72 -9.94
N ALA A 73 8.93 6.12 -11.02
CA ALA A 73 10.34 6.25 -11.39
C ALA A 73 10.77 7.69 -11.75
N THR A 74 9.82 8.56 -12.10
CA THR A 74 10.05 9.97 -12.49
C THR A 74 9.70 10.97 -11.39
N GLU A 75 9.30 10.51 -10.20
CA GLU A 75 8.91 11.39 -9.10
C GLU A 75 10.13 11.82 -8.26
N ASP A 76 10.04 12.99 -7.66
CA ASP A 76 11.11 13.58 -6.83
C ASP A 76 11.23 12.94 -5.42
N PHE A 77 10.57 11.80 -5.19
CA PHE A 77 10.64 11.05 -3.94
C PHE A 77 10.87 9.56 -4.20
N PRO A 78 11.61 8.86 -3.33
CA PRO A 78 11.89 7.44 -3.52
C PRO A 78 10.62 6.60 -3.35
N TYR A 79 10.45 5.62 -4.23
CA TYR A 79 9.46 4.57 -4.04
C TYR A 79 9.93 3.58 -2.97
N HIS A 80 9.23 3.55 -1.84
CA HIS A 80 9.42 2.51 -0.82
C HIS A 80 8.46 1.34 -1.08
N PRO A 81 8.96 0.13 -1.35
CA PRO A 81 8.13 -1.03 -1.64
C PRO A 81 7.34 -1.48 -0.42
N LEU A 82 6.18 -2.10 -0.65
CA LEU A 82 5.43 -2.78 0.39
C LEU A 82 6.18 -4.07 0.73
N LEU A 83 6.61 -4.23 1.99
CA LEU A 83 7.27 -5.43 2.49
C LEU A 83 6.29 -6.23 3.36
N PRO A 84 5.60 -7.24 2.80
CA PRO A 84 4.59 -7.99 3.53
C PRO A 84 5.21 -8.76 4.68
N VAL A 85 4.64 -8.62 5.87
CA VAL A 85 5.01 -9.47 6.99
C VAL A 85 4.32 -10.83 6.79
N GLU A 86 5.11 -11.90 6.68
CA GLU A 86 4.58 -13.24 6.43
C GLU A 86 3.50 -13.60 7.45
N SER A 87 2.28 -13.78 6.95
CA SER A 87 1.12 -14.15 7.77
C SER A 87 0.86 -15.65 7.66
N THR A 88 1.76 -16.51 8.15
CA THR A 88 1.58 -18.00 8.19
C THR A 88 1.45 -18.70 6.82
N PRO A 89 1.79 -20.00 6.69
CA PRO A 89 2.32 -20.53 5.45
C PRO A 89 1.27 -20.74 4.37
N ALA A 90 1.75 -20.61 3.13
CA ALA A 90 1.07 -20.89 1.89
C ALA A 90 0.34 -22.25 1.92
N SER A 91 -0.96 -22.22 2.19
CA SER A 91 -1.88 -23.22 1.67
C SER A 91 -2.85 -22.48 0.76
N LEU A 92 -3.10 -23.07 -0.42
CA LEU A 92 -3.73 -22.50 -1.61
C LEU A 92 -2.71 -21.83 -2.55
N GLY A 93 -2.00 -22.67 -3.32
CA GLY A 93 -1.18 -22.30 -4.46
C GLY A 93 -1.98 -21.74 -5.64
N GLY A 94 -2.87 -20.78 -5.38
CA GLY A 94 -3.55 -19.99 -6.39
C GLY A 94 -2.85 -18.65 -6.60
N ALA A 95 -2.91 -18.12 -7.83
CA ALA A 95 -2.51 -16.74 -8.11
C ALA A 95 -3.27 -15.79 -7.16
N GLY A 96 -2.54 -15.08 -6.29
CA GLY A 96 -3.16 -14.18 -5.32
C GLY A 96 -3.63 -12.84 -5.90
N ALA A 97 -3.29 -12.57 -7.17
CA ALA A 97 -3.71 -11.41 -7.93
C ALA A 97 -3.89 -11.81 -9.41
N GLU A 98 -4.87 -11.21 -10.08
CA GLU A 98 -5.16 -11.38 -11.51
C GLU A 98 -5.39 -9.99 -12.12
N ILE A 99 -4.80 -9.73 -13.28
CA ILE A 99 -4.96 -8.46 -14.01
C ILE A 99 -5.82 -8.74 -15.25
N LEU A 100 -6.94 -8.03 -15.37
CA LEU A 100 -7.82 -8.08 -16.53
C LEU A 100 -7.62 -6.82 -17.37
N LEU A 101 -7.19 -7.01 -18.62
CA LEU A 101 -7.12 -5.93 -19.61
C LEU A 101 -8.40 -5.97 -20.47
N ALA A 102 -9.26 -4.97 -20.32
CA ALA A 102 -10.48 -4.85 -21.12
C ALA A 102 -10.31 -3.76 -22.19
N ALA A 103 -10.47 -4.13 -23.46
CA ALA A 103 -10.40 -3.19 -24.59
C ALA A 103 -11.73 -2.45 -24.82
N ASP A 104 -12.87 -3.11 -24.60
CA ASP A 104 -14.24 -2.57 -24.55
C ASP A 104 -15.15 -3.62 -23.83
N HIS A 105 -16.23 -3.19 -23.16
CA HIS A 105 -17.17 -4.04 -22.38
C HIS A 105 -16.65 -4.60 -21.04
N GLU A 106 -15.93 -3.77 -20.28
CA GLU A 106 -15.40 -4.06 -18.93
C GLU A 106 -16.40 -4.78 -17.99
N PRO A 107 -17.68 -4.39 -17.85
CA PRO A 107 -18.58 -5.00 -16.87
C PRO A 107 -18.93 -6.46 -17.18
N MET A 108 -19.06 -6.82 -18.46
CA MET A 108 -19.39 -8.19 -18.88
C MET A 108 -18.21 -9.13 -18.68
N MET A 109 -17.00 -8.67 -19.01
CA MET A 109 -15.75 -9.41 -18.78
C MET A 109 -15.55 -9.72 -17.30
N LEU A 110 -15.71 -8.71 -16.44
CA LEU A 110 -15.60 -8.87 -14.99
C LEU A 110 -16.65 -9.84 -14.46
N ALA A 111 -17.91 -9.69 -14.87
CA ALA A 111 -19.00 -10.57 -14.44
C ALA A 111 -18.79 -12.03 -14.87
N ALA A 112 -18.31 -12.26 -16.10
CA ALA A 112 -17.98 -13.61 -16.58
C ALA A 112 -16.84 -14.23 -15.78
N ARG A 113 -15.79 -13.44 -15.46
CA ARG A 113 -14.65 -13.94 -14.68
C ARG A 113 -15.04 -14.30 -13.26
N LEU A 114 -15.82 -13.45 -12.58
CA LEU A 114 -16.33 -13.72 -11.24
C LEU A 114 -17.20 -14.97 -11.21
N LYS A 115 -18.10 -15.15 -12.19
CA LYS A 115 -18.89 -16.37 -12.33
C LYS A 115 -18.02 -17.62 -12.46
N ASN A 116 -16.98 -17.57 -13.29
CA ASN A 116 -16.05 -18.68 -13.44
C ASN A 116 -15.30 -19.00 -12.14
N MET A 117 -14.82 -17.98 -11.41
CA MET A 117 -14.13 -18.20 -10.13
C MET A 117 -15.03 -18.90 -9.12
N VAL A 118 -16.29 -18.48 -8.99
CA VAL A 118 -17.24 -19.10 -8.06
C VAL A 118 -17.54 -20.55 -8.48
N ALA A 119 -17.69 -20.81 -9.78
CA ALA A 119 -17.98 -22.16 -10.28
C ALA A 119 -16.80 -23.15 -10.15
N THR A 120 -15.55 -22.67 -10.23
CA THR A 120 -14.35 -23.52 -10.20
C THR A 120 -13.72 -23.67 -8.83
N THR A 121 -14.18 -22.94 -7.81
CA THR A 121 -13.64 -23.05 -6.45
C THR A 121 -14.25 -24.29 -5.77
N PRO A 122 -13.47 -25.35 -5.47
CA PRO A 122 -14.01 -26.50 -4.75
C PRO A 122 -14.49 -26.07 -3.37
N ILE A 123 -15.76 -26.36 -3.06
CA ILE A 123 -16.30 -26.25 -1.71
C ILE A 123 -15.52 -27.25 -0.86
N ALA A 124 -14.66 -26.77 0.05
CA ALA A 124 -14.03 -27.62 1.04
C ALA A 124 -15.16 -28.35 1.81
N ALA A 125 -15.19 -29.68 1.69
CA ALA A 125 -16.18 -30.50 2.38
C ALA A 125 -16.10 -30.22 3.89
N PRO A 126 -17.24 -30.08 4.58
CA PRO A 126 -17.22 -29.92 6.03
C PRO A 126 -16.56 -31.14 6.64
N ASN A 127 -15.54 -30.91 7.47
CA ASN A 127 -14.86 -31.97 8.23
C ASN A 127 -15.89 -32.75 9.04
N SER A 128 -16.21 -33.97 8.63
CA SER A 128 -16.97 -34.92 9.41
C SER A 128 -16.07 -35.46 10.52
N SER A 129 -16.35 -35.06 11.76
CA SER A 129 -15.89 -35.77 12.97
C SER A 129 -16.93 -36.78 13.41
#